data_AF-A0A9P5PT92-F1
#
_entry.id   AF-A0A9P5PT92-F1
#
_cell.length_a   1.000
_cell.length_b   1.000
_cell.length_c   1.000
_cell.angle_alpha   90.00
_cell.angle_beta   90.00
_cell.angle_gamma   90.00
#
_symmetry.space_group_name_H-M   'P 1'
#
loop_
_entity.id
_entity.type
_entity.pdbx_description
1 polymer ?
#
loop_
_entity_poly.entity_id
_entity_poly.type
_entity_poly.pdbx_seq_one_letter_code
_entity_poly.pdbx_strand_id
1 'polypeptide(L)'
;MALRRLAQTNNASSASPSRSSSSNASPASNVLPVTPRPRGRASIGIHQSPASTPSLSSSVPFDWEAARSRRPPPYATPVQNRSRGSRSSGAGSNSATPARKAFIKKKSFMEKVTSIPSTIAFEMSQFPNNIPLPSPRTSACVIGGFLHFLHLCVRVSQARSVQTNDLEWNEILRESSGRSWFDWTVPMSLFLFAASIVNAIYAFTRIKLYRLYRKDDPVSSPNAKFVDSDDLDFDKLEPPSLMVRFRTGSWRAFISFWRFLLGLKPAKTMPPTRNTTRVQQLEIWTPGDLEMMLFNIYSPVHSLLWIATNSSNWIIMLLIMGGVGAQLNATMLSYRTLLKDKDILHAEVMNEYNEGFVYPRINPIRRDVAVMTHQSEVVSVWDD
;
A
#
# COMPACT_ATOMS: atom_id res chain seq x y z
N MET A 1 -5.08 -4.07 31.42
CA MET A 1 -5.91 -4.91 30.53
C MET A 1 -7.34 -5.02 31.07
N ALA A 2 -8.23 -4.08 30.76
CA ALA A 2 -9.66 -4.20 31.14
C ALA A 2 -10.63 -3.38 30.26
N LEU A 3 -10.16 -2.36 29.52
CA LEU A 3 -11.06 -1.44 28.81
C LEU A 3 -11.55 -1.91 27.43
N ARG A 4 -10.99 -2.99 26.85
CA ARG A 4 -11.38 -3.47 25.51
C ARG A 4 -12.59 -4.41 25.51
N ARG A 5 -13.09 -4.81 26.68
CA ARG A 5 -14.16 -5.83 26.81
C ARG A 5 -15.58 -5.25 26.77
N LEU A 6 -15.76 -3.94 26.95
CA LEU A 6 -17.08 -3.30 27.03
C LEU A 6 -17.59 -2.74 25.69
N ALA A 7 -16.74 -2.59 24.67
CA ALA A 7 -17.15 -1.98 23.40
C ALA A 7 -17.72 -2.97 22.36
N GLN A 8 -17.55 -4.28 22.56
CA GLN A 8 -17.95 -5.29 21.56
C GLN A 8 -19.23 -6.07 21.90
N THR A 9 -19.82 -5.86 23.08
CA THR A 9 -21.05 -6.57 23.50
C THR A 9 -22.33 -5.87 23.03
N ASN A 10 -22.25 -4.66 22.47
CA ASN A 10 -23.44 -3.87 22.15
C ASN A 10 -23.93 -3.95 20.69
N ASN A 11 -23.29 -4.75 19.83
CA ASN A 11 -23.61 -4.79 18.39
C ASN A 11 -24.07 -6.17 17.88
N ALA A 12 -24.46 -7.08 18.78
CA ALA A 12 -24.86 -8.46 18.43
C ALA A 12 -26.28 -8.85 18.89
N SER A 13 -27.13 -7.87 19.27
CA SER A 13 -28.50 -8.12 19.71
C SER A 13 -29.50 -7.22 18.98
N SER A 14 -29.69 -7.49 17.68
CA SER A 14 -30.82 -6.99 16.90
C SER A 14 -31.16 -7.98 15.80
N ALA A 15 -31.66 -9.15 16.21
CA ALA A 15 -32.36 -10.08 15.34
C ALA A 15 -33.83 -10.16 15.80
N SER A 16 -34.75 -9.87 14.87
CA SER A 16 -36.19 -9.76 15.06
C SER A 16 -36.84 -11.05 15.61
N PRO A 17 -37.90 -10.96 16.44
CA PRO A 17 -38.53 -12.12 17.05
C PRO A 17 -39.54 -12.79 16.10
N SER A 18 -39.43 -14.10 15.95
CA SER A 18 -40.46 -14.95 15.36
C SER A 18 -41.57 -15.25 16.38
N ARG A 19 -42.82 -14.98 15.98
CA ARG A 19 -44.04 -15.29 16.74
C ARG A 19 -44.25 -16.80 16.84
N SER A 20 -44.43 -17.30 18.07
CA SER A 20 -45.06 -18.60 18.34
C SER A 20 -46.41 -18.35 19.01
N SER A 21 -47.45 -18.98 18.47
CA SER A 21 -48.84 -18.90 18.90
C SER A 21 -49.18 -20.07 19.82
N SER A 22 -49.78 -19.77 20.98
CA SER A 22 -50.47 -20.74 21.82
C SER A 22 -51.96 -20.40 21.91
N SER A 23 -52.77 -21.44 21.72
CA SER A 23 -54.22 -21.52 21.68
C SER A 23 -54.90 -21.34 23.05
N ASN A 24 -56.12 -20.80 23.06
CA ASN A 24 -57.23 -21.25 23.91
C ASN A 24 -58.61 -20.73 23.41
N ALA A 25 -59.58 -21.65 23.30
CA ALA A 25 -61.06 -21.61 23.50
C ALA A 25 -61.85 -20.28 23.29
N SER A 26 -63.09 -20.17 22.80
CA SER A 26 -64.20 -20.98 22.23
C SER A 26 -65.29 -19.96 21.72
N PRO A 27 -66.56 -20.33 21.41
CA PRO A 27 -67.16 -20.44 20.08
C PRO A 27 -68.12 -19.29 19.68
N ALA A 28 -68.41 -19.11 18.38
CA ALA A 28 -69.76 -18.85 17.81
C ALA A 28 -69.71 -18.28 16.38
N SER A 29 -70.41 -18.98 15.48
CA SER A 29 -71.18 -18.52 14.30
C SER A 29 -70.72 -17.26 13.53
N ASN A 30 -70.23 -17.46 12.31
CA ASN A 30 -71.05 -17.18 11.11
C ASN A 30 -70.30 -17.60 9.83
N VAL A 31 -71.01 -18.36 9.01
CA VAL A 31 -70.53 -18.99 7.77
C VAL A 31 -70.50 -17.94 6.66
N LEU A 32 -69.33 -17.77 6.04
CA LEU A 32 -69.18 -17.14 4.72
C LEU A 32 -68.35 -18.09 3.83
N PRO A 33 -68.65 -18.17 2.52
CA PRO A 33 -68.09 -19.19 1.63
C PRO A 33 -66.59 -18.96 1.40
N VAL A 34 -65.79 -19.95 1.76
CA VAL A 34 -64.33 -19.96 1.60
C VAL A 34 -63.99 -20.51 0.21
N THR A 35 -63.24 -19.73 -0.56
CA THR A 35 -62.63 -20.16 -1.82
C THR A 35 -61.59 -21.27 -1.56
N PRO A 36 -61.48 -22.29 -2.44
CA PRO A 36 -60.52 -23.38 -2.24
C PRO A 36 -59.09 -22.85 -2.28
N ARG A 37 -58.35 -23.04 -1.17
CA ARG A 37 -56.91 -22.74 -1.10
C ARG A 37 -56.14 -23.64 -2.07
N PRO A 38 -55.19 -23.12 -2.86
CA PRO A 38 -54.31 -23.95 -3.68
C PRO A 38 -53.45 -24.83 -2.76
N ARG A 39 -53.40 -26.13 -3.06
CA ARG A 39 -52.50 -27.10 -2.43
C ARG A 39 -51.07 -26.55 -2.42
N GLY A 40 -50.43 -26.62 -1.26
CA GLY A 40 -49.06 -26.17 -1.05
C GLY A 40 -48.12 -26.76 -2.10
N ARG A 41 -47.67 -25.91 -3.02
CA ARG A 41 -46.54 -26.17 -3.89
C ARG A 41 -45.34 -26.41 -2.97
N ALA A 42 -44.71 -27.56 -3.11
CA ALA A 42 -43.43 -27.85 -2.47
C ALA A 42 -42.50 -26.64 -2.68
N SER A 43 -42.02 -26.03 -1.60
CA SER A 43 -41.04 -24.96 -1.69
C SER A 43 -39.82 -25.55 -2.38
N ILE A 44 -39.62 -25.15 -3.64
CA ILE A 44 -38.37 -25.37 -4.35
C ILE A 44 -37.30 -24.75 -3.45
N GLY A 45 -36.50 -25.60 -2.82
CA GLY A 45 -35.35 -25.15 -2.06
C GLY A 45 -34.51 -24.28 -2.98
N ILE A 46 -34.05 -23.14 -2.48
CA ILE A 46 -33.11 -22.28 -3.19
C ILE A 46 -31.95 -23.18 -3.60
N HIS A 47 -31.86 -23.49 -4.90
CA HIS A 47 -30.73 -24.20 -5.46
C HIS A 47 -29.53 -23.30 -5.25
N GLN A 48 -28.75 -23.57 -4.20
CA GLN A 48 -27.41 -23.01 -4.07
C GLN A 48 -26.64 -23.47 -5.31
N SER A 49 -26.17 -22.51 -6.10
CA SER A 49 -25.42 -22.84 -7.32
C SER A 49 -24.17 -23.64 -6.92
N PRO A 50 -23.71 -24.60 -7.74
CA PRO A 50 -22.44 -25.31 -7.51
C PRO A 50 -21.22 -24.36 -7.42
N ALA A 51 -21.38 -23.10 -7.83
CA ALA A 51 -20.38 -22.04 -7.71
C ALA A 51 -20.33 -21.38 -6.32
N SER A 52 -21.31 -21.63 -5.44
CA SER A 52 -21.30 -21.14 -4.05
C SER A 52 -20.39 -21.95 -3.12
N THR A 53 -20.00 -23.15 -3.54
CA THR A 53 -18.99 -23.97 -2.87
C THR A 53 -17.67 -23.88 -3.63
N PRO A 54 -16.55 -23.60 -2.96
CA PRO A 54 -15.23 -23.63 -3.59
C PRO A 54 -14.96 -25.01 -4.23
N SER A 55 -14.30 -25.02 -5.40
CA SER A 55 -13.99 -26.29 -6.08
C SER A 55 -13.09 -27.16 -5.22
N LEU A 56 -13.19 -28.49 -5.39
CA LEU A 56 -12.30 -29.46 -4.73
C LEU A 56 -10.81 -29.22 -4.99
N SER A 57 -10.47 -28.47 -6.06
CA SER A 57 -9.11 -28.10 -6.45
C SER A 57 -8.70 -26.69 -5.99
N SER A 58 -9.60 -25.90 -5.41
CA SER A 58 -9.26 -24.55 -4.95
C SER A 58 -8.41 -24.62 -3.68
N SER A 59 -7.17 -24.13 -3.75
CA SER A 59 -6.38 -23.87 -2.56
C SER A 59 -6.98 -22.64 -1.87
N VAL A 60 -7.55 -22.85 -0.69
CA VAL A 60 -8.05 -21.73 0.11
C VAL A 60 -6.84 -20.89 0.53
N PRO A 61 -6.81 -19.58 0.21
CA PRO A 61 -5.70 -18.73 0.60
C PRO A 61 -5.55 -18.71 2.11
N PHE A 62 -4.31 -18.69 2.59
CA PHE A 62 -4.01 -18.66 4.02
C PHE A 62 -4.62 -17.39 4.64
N ASP A 63 -5.52 -17.59 5.61
CA ASP A 63 -6.19 -16.49 6.30
C ASP A 63 -5.24 -15.87 7.35
N TRP A 64 -4.54 -14.84 6.92
CA TRP A 64 -3.68 -14.05 7.79
C TRP A 64 -4.44 -13.38 8.94
N GLU A 65 -5.72 -13.07 8.82
CA GLU A 65 -6.50 -12.49 9.92
C GLU A 65 -6.81 -13.52 11.01
N ALA A 66 -7.20 -14.74 10.63
CA ALA A 66 -7.41 -15.83 11.58
C ALA A 66 -6.11 -16.20 12.32
N ALA A 67 -4.99 -16.32 11.57
CA ALA A 67 -3.68 -16.57 12.15
C ALA A 67 -3.25 -15.46 13.12
N ARG A 68 -3.42 -14.18 12.72
CA ARG A 68 -3.08 -13.01 13.54
C ARG A 68 -3.93 -12.91 14.80
N SER A 69 -5.21 -13.27 14.72
CA SER A 69 -6.17 -13.19 15.83
C SER A 69 -6.22 -14.46 16.69
N ARG A 70 -5.38 -15.46 16.38
CA ARG A 70 -5.42 -16.81 16.98
C ARG A 70 -6.82 -17.43 16.95
N ARG A 71 -7.63 -17.04 15.96
CA ARG A 71 -8.94 -17.62 15.72
C ARG A 71 -8.76 -18.91 14.92
N PRO A 72 -9.61 -19.92 15.13
CA PRO A 72 -9.65 -21.04 14.20
C PRO A 72 -9.91 -20.50 12.79
N PRO A 73 -9.31 -21.08 11.75
CA PRO A 73 -9.58 -20.66 10.39
C PRO A 73 -11.09 -20.72 10.14
N PRO A 74 -11.69 -19.71 9.51
CA PRO A 74 -13.14 -19.62 9.32
C PRO A 74 -13.68 -20.76 8.46
N TYR A 75 -12.81 -21.42 7.68
CA TYR A 75 -13.15 -22.59 6.89
C TYR A 75 -12.60 -23.85 7.55
N ALA A 76 -13.46 -24.87 7.66
CA ALA A 76 -13.03 -26.21 8.06
C ALA A 76 -11.94 -26.68 7.09
N THR A 77 -10.77 -27.03 7.62
CA THR A 77 -9.76 -27.74 6.82
C THR A 77 -10.42 -28.97 6.18
N PRO A 78 -10.09 -29.30 4.91
CA PRO A 78 -10.84 -30.27 4.09
C PRO A 78 -10.82 -31.73 4.60
N VAL A 79 -10.43 -31.99 5.85
CA VAL A 79 -10.33 -33.32 6.45
C VAL A 79 -11.21 -33.48 7.69
N GLN A 80 -11.73 -32.40 8.29
CA GLN A 80 -12.40 -32.50 9.60
C GLN A 80 -13.89 -32.84 9.58
N ASN A 81 -14.54 -32.83 8.42
CA ASN A 81 -16.00 -33.05 8.32
C ASN A 81 -16.42 -34.40 7.71
N ARG A 82 -15.63 -35.47 7.89
CA ARG A 82 -16.20 -36.83 7.83
C ARG A 82 -16.97 -37.11 9.12
N SER A 83 -18.15 -36.51 9.25
CA SER A 83 -19.12 -36.94 10.26
C SER A 83 -19.64 -38.34 9.89
N ARG A 84 -18.95 -39.33 10.45
CA ARG A 84 -19.52 -40.51 11.11
C ARG A 84 -20.94 -40.93 10.67
N GLY A 85 -21.08 -41.36 9.43
CA GLY A 85 -22.19 -42.21 9.00
C GLY A 85 -21.94 -43.64 9.49
N SER A 86 -22.57 -44.01 10.61
CA SER A 86 -22.64 -45.40 11.09
C SER A 86 -23.41 -46.26 10.09
N ARG A 87 -22.70 -46.87 9.12
CA ARG A 87 -23.23 -47.98 8.34
C ARG A 87 -23.11 -49.26 9.18
N SER A 88 -24.23 -49.66 9.77
CA SER A 88 -24.45 -51.02 10.27
C SER A 88 -24.63 -51.93 9.05
N SER A 89 -23.59 -52.69 8.71
CA SER A 89 -23.72 -53.91 7.92
C SER A 89 -23.14 -55.05 8.73
N GLY A 90 -23.96 -56.07 8.96
CA GLY A 90 -23.67 -57.20 9.82
C GLY A 90 -22.57 -58.13 9.30
N ALA A 91 -22.31 -59.13 10.14
CA ALA A 91 -21.39 -60.25 10.00
C ALA A 91 -19.91 -59.97 10.39
N GLY A 92 -19.59 -60.39 11.61
CA GLY A 92 -18.37 -61.13 11.94
C GLY A 92 -17.03 -60.41 11.82
N SER A 93 -16.61 -59.74 12.89
CA SER A 93 -15.23 -59.77 13.40
C SER A 93 -15.12 -58.86 14.62
N ASN A 94 -14.89 -59.48 15.79
CA ASN A 94 -14.58 -58.77 17.03
C ASN A 94 -13.13 -58.25 16.98
N SER A 95 -12.90 -57.10 16.34
CA SER A 95 -11.79 -56.20 16.70
C SER A 95 -11.96 -54.83 16.04
N ALA A 96 -12.90 -54.02 16.54
CA ALA A 96 -12.95 -52.61 16.17
C ALA A 96 -11.82 -51.86 16.89
N THR A 97 -10.72 -51.57 16.19
CA THR A 97 -9.65 -50.70 16.71
C THR A 97 -10.22 -49.29 16.89
N PRO A 98 -10.19 -48.71 18.10
CA PRO A 98 -10.75 -47.39 18.32
C PRO A 98 -9.95 -46.35 17.54
N ALA A 99 -10.66 -45.43 16.87
CA ALA A 99 -10.06 -44.30 16.17
C ALA A 99 -9.13 -43.54 17.13
N ARG A 100 -7.83 -43.56 16.81
CA ARG A 100 -6.79 -42.92 17.63
C ARG A 100 -7.11 -41.42 17.71
N LYS A 101 -7.58 -40.96 18.88
CA LYS A 101 -7.56 -39.53 19.22
C LYS A 101 -6.15 -39.04 18.95
N ALA A 102 -6.01 -38.00 18.12
CA ALA A 102 -4.72 -37.37 17.88
C ALA A 102 -4.18 -36.91 19.25
N PHE A 103 -3.16 -37.61 19.75
CA PHE A 103 -2.45 -37.21 20.96
C PHE A 103 -1.65 -35.96 20.58
N ILE A 104 -2.20 -34.80 20.91
CA ILE A 104 -1.47 -33.54 20.85
C ILE A 104 -0.40 -33.63 21.93
N LYS A 105 0.82 -34.00 21.54
CA LYS A 105 1.97 -33.98 22.43
C LYS A 105 2.16 -32.55 22.89
N LYS A 106 2.08 -32.33 24.20
CA LYS A 106 2.44 -31.04 24.78
C LYS A 106 3.93 -30.81 24.47
N LYS A 107 4.26 -29.63 23.93
CA LYS A 107 5.66 -29.25 23.67
C LYS A 107 6.49 -29.44 24.94
N SER A 108 7.67 -30.05 24.78
CA SER A 108 8.60 -30.25 25.88
C SER A 108 9.08 -28.91 26.45
N PHE A 109 9.53 -28.86 27.70
CA PHE A 109 10.01 -27.61 28.31
C PHE A 109 11.20 -27.02 27.53
N MET A 110 12.13 -27.88 27.09
CA MET A 110 13.22 -27.50 26.18
C MET A 110 12.70 -26.88 24.88
N GLU A 111 11.70 -27.50 24.27
CA GLU A 111 11.08 -27.01 23.02
C GLU A 111 10.33 -25.69 23.22
N LYS A 112 9.77 -25.45 24.42
CA LYS A 112 9.17 -24.16 24.75
C LYS A 112 10.23 -23.07 24.82
N VAL A 113 11.35 -23.32 25.51
CA VAL A 113 12.43 -22.34 25.66
C VAL A 113 13.10 -22.03 24.32
N THR A 114 13.37 -23.03 23.49
CA THR A 114 13.96 -22.82 22.16
C THR A 114 13.01 -22.09 21.20
N SER A 115 11.68 -22.13 21.44
CA SER A 115 10.69 -21.41 20.63
C SER A 115 10.44 -19.95 21.03
N ILE A 116 11.02 -19.48 22.14
CA ILE A 116 10.82 -18.10 22.62
C ILE A 116 11.33 -17.07 21.59
N PRO A 117 12.56 -17.17 21.03
CA PRO A 117 13.05 -16.20 20.05
C PRO A 117 12.18 -16.15 18.79
N SER A 118 11.73 -17.30 18.29
CA SER A 118 10.82 -17.34 17.14
C SER A 118 9.45 -16.75 17.45
N THR A 119 8.96 -16.90 18.69
CA THR A 119 7.68 -16.33 19.12
C THR A 119 7.79 -14.81 19.24
N ILE A 120 8.88 -14.31 19.81
CA ILE A 120 9.16 -12.87 19.88
C ILE A 120 9.34 -12.29 18.49
N ALA A 121 10.08 -12.96 17.59
CA ALA A 121 10.26 -12.51 16.21
C ALA A 121 8.92 -12.49 15.43
N PHE A 122 8.07 -13.50 15.63
CA PHE A 122 6.73 -13.53 15.06
C PHE A 122 5.87 -12.38 15.61
N GLU A 123 5.87 -12.18 16.93
CA GLU A 123 5.16 -11.06 17.55
C GLU A 123 5.70 -9.73 17.03
N MET A 124 7.03 -9.55 16.97
CA MET A 124 7.75 -8.40 16.39
C MET A 124 7.28 -8.09 14.96
N SER A 125 7.18 -9.11 14.11
CA SER A 125 6.67 -8.99 12.74
C SER A 125 5.18 -8.61 12.69
N GLN A 126 4.42 -8.92 13.73
CA GLN A 126 3.00 -8.64 13.83
C GLN A 126 2.70 -7.25 14.44
N PHE A 127 3.62 -6.66 15.21
CA PHE A 127 3.42 -5.34 15.84
C PHE A 127 3.05 -4.21 14.88
N PRO A 128 3.69 -4.06 13.70
CA PRO A 128 3.32 -2.99 12.75
C PRO A 128 1.84 -3.05 12.32
N ASN A 129 1.25 -4.25 12.35
CA ASN A 129 -0.13 -4.49 11.93
C ASN A 129 -1.13 -4.51 13.11
N ASN A 130 -0.63 -4.66 14.35
CA ASN A 130 -1.46 -4.79 15.56
C ASN A 130 -1.63 -3.46 16.32
N ILE A 131 -0.80 -2.46 16.02
CA ILE A 131 -0.91 -1.10 16.55
C ILE A 131 -1.61 -0.26 15.49
N PRO A 132 -2.73 0.44 15.81
CA PRO A 132 -3.27 1.44 14.90
C PRO A 132 -2.23 2.56 14.79
N LEU A 133 -1.39 2.49 13.76
CA LEU A 133 -0.44 3.55 13.48
C LEU A 133 -1.23 4.84 13.28
N PRO A 134 -0.77 5.97 13.84
CA PRO A 134 -1.42 7.25 13.62
C PRO A 134 -1.47 7.53 12.12
N SER A 135 -2.44 8.35 11.70
CA SER A 135 -2.53 8.73 10.29
C SER A 135 -1.17 9.29 9.81
N PRO A 136 -0.76 9.04 8.55
CA PRO A 136 0.52 9.52 8.01
C PRO A 136 0.73 11.03 8.24
N ARG A 137 -0.36 11.80 8.19
CA ARG A 137 -0.38 13.23 8.47
C ARG A 137 -0.06 13.53 9.94
N THR A 138 -0.72 12.87 10.89
CA THR A 138 -0.46 13.05 12.32
C THR A 138 0.98 12.66 12.66
N SER A 139 1.48 11.53 12.15
CA SER A 139 2.87 11.12 12.36
C SER A 139 3.86 12.14 11.81
N ALA A 140 3.63 12.64 10.59
CA ALA A 140 4.50 13.65 9.99
C ALA A 140 4.50 14.96 10.79
N CYS A 141 3.35 15.39 11.31
CA CYS A 141 3.26 16.56 12.19
C CYS A 141 4.05 16.35 13.49
N VAL A 142 3.90 15.20 14.14
CA VAL A 142 4.61 14.89 15.39
C VAL A 142 6.12 14.82 15.14
N ILE A 143 6.55 14.11 14.10
CA ILE A 143 7.97 13.95 13.75
C ILE A 143 8.56 15.29 13.34
N GLY A 144 7.91 16.03 12.42
CA GLY A 144 8.39 17.33 11.96
C GLY A 144 8.44 18.38 13.07
N GLY A 145 7.41 18.43 13.92
CA GLY A 145 7.39 19.29 15.11
C GLY A 145 8.50 18.92 16.10
N PHE A 146 8.76 17.62 16.30
CA PHE A 146 9.85 17.15 17.13
C PHE A 146 11.23 17.52 16.55
N LEU A 147 11.43 17.40 15.23
CA LEU A 147 12.67 17.83 14.56
C LEU A 147 12.90 19.34 14.73
N HIS A 148 11.85 20.16 14.59
CA HIS A 148 11.92 21.59 14.88
C HIS A 148 12.26 21.88 16.33
N PHE A 149 11.63 21.18 17.27
CA PHE A 149 11.91 21.32 18.69
C PHE A 149 13.34 20.94 19.04
N LEU A 150 13.85 19.83 18.51
CA LEU A 150 15.25 19.43 18.68
C LEU A 150 16.20 20.51 18.13
N HIS A 151 15.89 21.05 16.95
CA HIS A 151 16.73 22.08 16.35
C HIS A 151 16.72 23.37 17.19
N LEU A 152 15.56 23.75 17.74
CA LEU A 152 15.45 24.83 18.71
C LEU A 152 16.31 24.57 19.95
N CYS A 153 16.28 23.36 20.53
CA CYS A 153 17.12 23.01 21.68
C CYS A 153 18.61 23.13 21.37
N VAL A 154 19.04 22.67 20.19
CA VAL A 154 20.42 22.84 19.70
C VAL A 154 20.78 24.32 19.62
N ARG A 155 19.89 25.16 19.08
CA ARG A 155 20.13 26.61 18.94
C ARG A 155 20.16 27.34 20.26
N VAL A 156 19.29 26.99 21.21
CA VAL A 156 19.33 27.55 22.57
C VAL A 156 20.65 27.17 23.25
N SER A 157 21.13 25.94 23.04
CA SER A 157 22.44 25.51 23.55
C SER A 157 23.59 26.33 22.93
N GLN A 158 23.57 26.55 21.62
CA GLN A 158 24.57 27.38 20.92
C GLN A 158 24.54 28.84 21.36
N ALA A 159 23.36 29.43 21.55
CA ALA A 159 23.23 30.80 22.00
C ALA A 159 23.79 30.98 23.43
N ARG A 160 23.57 30.00 24.30
CA ARG A 160 24.13 30.00 25.66
C ARG A 160 25.65 29.87 25.66
N SER A 161 26.22 29.02 24.80
CA SER A 161 27.68 28.87 24.71
C SER A 161 28.39 30.08 24.09
N VAL A 162 27.72 30.85 23.23
CA VAL A 162 28.28 32.11 22.70
C VAL A 162 28.28 33.20 23.77
N GLN A 163 27.20 33.34 24.56
CA GLN A 163 27.12 34.33 25.64
C GLN A 163 28.18 34.13 26.73
N THR A 164 28.56 32.87 27.02
CA THR A 164 29.65 32.59 27.96
C THR A 164 31.01 33.04 27.42
N ASN A 165 31.21 33.01 26.10
CA ASN A 165 32.46 33.47 25.48
C ASN A 165 32.55 35.00 25.43
N ASP A 166 31.45 35.77 25.43
CA ASP A 166 31.57 37.24 25.49
C ASP A 166 32.07 37.73 26.88
N LEU A 167 32.01 36.86 27.91
CA LEU A 167 32.59 37.08 29.24
C LEU A 167 34.06 36.62 29.34
N GLU A 168 34.64 36.14 28.23
CA GLU A 168 35.98 35.50 28.11
C GLU A 168 37.14 36.40 28.55
N TRP A 169 36.98 37.73 28.53
CA TRP A 169 37.97 38.65 29.11
C TRP A 169 38.25 38.38 30.61
N ASN A 170 37.28 37.85 31.35
CA ASN A 170 37.46 37.43 32.74
C ASN A 170 37.91 35.96 32.89
N GLU A 171 37.70 35.12 31.86
CA GLU A 171 38.09 33.69 31.86
C GLU A 171 39.50 33.42 31.33
N ILE A 172 40.05 34.28 30.47
CA ILE A 172 41.46 34.20 30.02
C ILE A 172 42.44 34.24 31.20
N LEU A 173 42.08 34.89 32.30
CA LEU A 173 42.85 34.91 33.55
C LEU A 173 42.68 33.62 34.39
N ARG A 174 41.75 32.74 34.03
CA ARG A 174 41.43 31.45 34.67
C ARG A 174 41.66 30.23 33.75
N GLU A 175 42.39 30.42 32.65
CA GLU A 175 42.56 29.48 31.52
C GLU A 175 43.33 28.18 31.84
N SER A 176 42.75 27.30 32.65
CA SER A 176 43.16 25.87 32.66
C SER A 176 42.05 24.87 33.00
N SER A 177 40.87 25.33 33.42
CA SER A 177 39.78 24.44 33.81
C SER A 177 38.60 24.49 32.83
N GLY A 178 38.66 23.67 31.77
CA GLY A 178 37.45 23.04 31.24
C GLY A 178 36.89 23.48 29.88
N ARG A 179 37.71 23.86 28.89
CA ARG A 179 37.22 24.01 27.52
C ARG A 179 36.72 22.66 26.99
N SER A 180 35.42 22.54 26.71
CA SER A 180 34.86 21.29 26.17
C SER A 180 35.49 20.99 24.82
N TRP A 181 36.28 19.92 24.75
CA TRP A 181 36.94 19.45 23.53
C TRP A 181 35.94 18.99 22.44
N PHE A 182 34.67 18.81 22.80
CA PHE A 182 33.60 18.39 21.89
C PHE A 182 32.35 19.27 22.08
N ASP A 183 31.90 19.88 20.98
CA ASP A 183 30.61 20.56 20.91
C ASP A 183 29.60 19.63 20.21
N TRP A 184 28.62 19.15 20.97
CA TRP A 184 27.58 18.24 20.46
C TRP A 184 26.59 18.92 19.50
N THR A 185 26.55 20.26 19.49
CA THR A 185 25.54 21.01 18.73
C THR A 185 25.79 20.96 17.23
N VAL A 186 27.07 20.97 16.80
CA VAL A 186 27.48 20.88 15.39
C VAL A 186 27.09 19.54 14.75
N PRO A 187 27.45 18.36 15.31
CA PRO A 187 27.04 17.08 14.73
C PRO A 187 25.53 16.88 14.78
N MET A 188 24.83 17.42 15.79
CA MET A 188 23.37 17.36 15.84
C MET A 188 22.71 18.18 14.74
N SER A 189 23.17 19.41 14.49
CA SER A 189 22.69 20.23 13.36
C SER A 189 22.96 19.56 12.01
N LEU A 190 24.15 18.96 11.84
CA LEU A 190 24.49 18.22 10.63
C LEU A 190 23.59 16.98 10.45
N PHE A 191 23.30 16.25 11.53
CA PHE A 191 22.39 15.12 11.52
C PHE A 191 20.96 15.53 11.13
N LEU A 192 20.43 16.60 11.74
CA LEU A 192 19.09 17.13 11.43
C LEU A 192 19.00 17.61 9.97
N PHE A 193 20.06 18.24 9.45
CA PHE A 193 20.15 18.62 8.05
C PHE A 193 20.20 17.39 7.14
N ALA A 194 21.06 16.42 7.43
CA ALA A 194 21.16 15.18 6.66
C ALA A 194 19.83 14.40 6.66
N ALA A 195 19.12 14.33 7.80
CA ALA A 195 17.82 13.68 7.90
C ALA A 195 16.78 14.34 6.98
N SER A 196 16.76 15.68 6.91
CA SER A 196 15.87 16.41 6.01
C SER A 196 16.20 16.17 4.52
N ILE A 197 17.50 16.06 4.18
CA ILE A 197 17.95 15.74 2.82
C ILE A 197 17.54 14.31 2.45
N VAL A 198 17.77 13.35 3.34
CA VAL A 198 17.39 11.95 3.10
C VAL A 198 15.88 11.84 2.89
N ASN A 199 15.06 12.52 3.71
CA ASN A 199 13.61 12.57 3.50
C ASN A 199 13.24 13.18 2.13
N ALA A 200 13.88 14.29 1.75
CA ALA A 200 13.63 14.92 0.45
C ALA A 200 14.01 13.99 -0.71
N ILE A 201 15.20 13.39 -0.69
CA ILE A 201 15.65 12.43 -1.71
C ILE A 201 14.65 11.27 -1.79
N TYR A 202 14.25 10.72 -0.65
CA TYR A 202 13.32 9.60 -0.60
C TYR A 202 11.95 9.97 -1.19
N ALA A 203 11.39 11.12 -0.82
CA ALA A 203 10.12 11.62 -1.34
C ALA A 203 10.13 11.82 -2.87
N PHE A 204 11.23 12.35 -3.44
CA PHE A 204 11.36 12.61 -4.87
C PHE A 204 11.82 11.41 -5.70
N THR A 205 12.41 10.37 -5.09
CA THR A 205 12.88 9.17 -5.80
C THR A 205 11.90 8.00 -5.75
N ARG A 206 10.80 8.13 -5.01
CA ARG A 206 9.74 7.12 -4.90
C ARG A 206 8.92 7.06 -6.17
N ILE A 207 9.13 5.99 -6.95
CA ILE A 207 8.45 5.74 -8.22
C ILE A 207 7.76 4.37 -8.19
N LYS A 208 6.69 4.24 -8.97
CA LYS A 208 6.05 2.98 -9.33
C LYS A 208 6.22 2.74 -10.82
N LEU A 209 6.41 1.48 -11.19
CA LEU A 209 6.60 1.07 -12.56
C LEU A 209 5.30 0.47 -13.10
N TYR A 210 4.87 0.93 -14.26
CA TYR A 210 3.74 0.38 -14.99
C TYR A 210 4.21 -0.01 -16.39
N ARG A 211 3.80 -1.19 -16.86
CA ARG A 211 4.03 -1.64 -18.24
C ARG A 211 2.73 -1.47 -19.03
N LEU A 212 2.83 -0.89 -20.22
CA LEU A 212 1.73 -0.61 -21.12
C LEU A 212 1.80 -1.65 -22.24
N TYR A 213 1.00 -2.71 -22.16
CA TYR A 213 1.13 -3.86 -23.06
C TYR A 213 0.45 -3.66 -24.42
N ARG A 214 -0.64 -2.89 -24.45
CA ARG A 214 -1.44 -2.68 -25.67
C ARG A 214 -1.07 -1.44 -26.46
N LYS A 215 -0.06 -0.69 -26.03
CA LYS A 215 0.30 0.60 -26.63
C LYS A 215 1.60 0.51 -27.42
N ASP A 216 1.46 0.50 -28.74
CA ASP A 216 2.60 0.49 -29.66
C ASP A 216 3.18 1.91 -29.89
N ASP A 217 2.33 2.94 -29.82
CA ASP A 217 2.74 4.33 -30.05
C ASP A 217 3.51 4.93 -28.87
N PRO A 218 4.62 5.66 -29.11
CA PRO A 218 5.42 6.23 -28.04
C PRO A 218 4.62 7.19 -27.18
N VAL A 219 4.61 6.94 -25.87
CA VAL A 219 3.95 7.80 -24.88
C VAL A 219 4.69 9.14 -24.80
N SER A 220 3.92 10.24 -24.79
CA SER A 220 4.42 11.62 -24.73
C SER A 220 4.92 12.06 -23.34
N SER A 221 5.32 11.12 -22.47
CA SER A 221 5.84 11.39 -21.13
C SER A 221 7.36 11.31 -21.09
N PRO A 222 8.07 12.24 -20.41
CA PRO A 222 9.51 12.15 -20.20
C PRO A 222 9.92 10.93 -19.34
N ASN A 223 8.99 10.33 -18.61
CA ASN A 223 9.23 9.16 -17.75
C ASN A 223 8.92 7.82 -18.46
N ALA A 224 8.54 7.86 -19.73
CA ALA A 224 8.30 6.67 -20.54
C ALA A 224 9.62 6.15 -21.13
N LYS A 225 9.83 4.84 -21.08
CA LYS A 225 10.98 4.17 -21.70
C LYS A 225 10.55 2.86 -22.34
N PHE A 226 11.19 2.48 -23.44
CA PHE A 226 10.99 1.16 -24.04
C PHE A 226 11.86 0.13 -23.32
N VAL A 227 11.27 -1.00 -22.96
CA VAL A 227 11.95 -2.14 -22.33
C VAL A 227 11.69 -3.38 -23.16
N ASP A 228 12.70 -4.23 -23.33
CA ASP A 228 12.58 -5.48 -24.08
C ASP A 228 11.58 -6.43 -23.40
N SER A 229 10.72 -7.05 -24.21
CA SER A 229 9.70 -8.00 -23.73
C SER A 229 10.24 -9.37 -23.33
N ASP A 230 11.55 -9.62 -23.41
CA ASP A 230 12.09 -10.90 -22.95
C ASP A 230 12.10 -11.00 -21.40
N ASP A 231 11.96 -9.86 -20.71
CA ASP A 231 11.86 -9.73 -19.24
C ASP A 231 10.39 -9.75 -18.75
N LEU A 232 9.60 -10.65 -19.34
CA LEU A 232 8.14 -10.82 -19.16
C LEU A 232 7.77 -11.58 -17.87
N ASP A 233 8.52 -11.39 -16.80
CA ASP A 233 8.05 -11.86 -15.49
C ASP A 233 6.78 -11.09 -15.12
N PHE A 234 5.65 -11.80 -15.00
CA PHE A 234 4.38 -11.29 -14.48
C PHE A 234 4.46 -10.94 -12.98
N ASP A 235 5.66 -11.04 -12.40
CA ASP A 235 5.95 -10.64 -11.05
C ASP A 235 5.85 -9.12 -10.89
N LYS A 236 5.55 -8.73 -9.65
CA LYS A 236 5.44 -7.32 -9.28
C LYS A 236 6.77 -6.63 -9.57
N LEU A 237 6.78 -5.73 -10.55
CA LEU A 237 7.98 -4.98 -10.90
C LEU A 237 8.55 -4.25 -9.67
N GLU A 238 9.76 -4.64 -9.28
CA GLU A 238 10.48 -3.95 -8.24
C GLU A 238 11.23 -2.76 -8.83
N PRO A 239 10.98 -1.55 -8.33
CA PRO A 239 11.68 -0.39 -8.83
C PRO A 239 13.15 -0.45 -8.36
N PRO A 240 14.13 0.01 -9.17
CA PRO A 240 15.56 -0.18 -8.91
C PRO A 240 15.97 0.38 -7.54
N SER A 241 17.04 -0.09 -6.91
CA SER A 241 17.41 0.36 -5.56
C SER A 241 17.53 1.89 -5.47
N LEU A 242 17.19 2.46 -4.30
CA LEU A 242 17.22 3.92 -4.07
C LEU A 242 18.58 4.51 -4.49
N MET A 243 19.68 3.85 -4.09
CA MET A 243 21.03 4.30 -4.41
C MET A 243 21.30 4.37 -5.92
N VAL A 244 20.80 3.41 -6.69
CA VAL A 244 20.92 3.42 -8.16
C VAL A 244 20.09 4.56 -8.75
N ARG A 245 18.87 4.79 -8.26
CA ARG A 245 18.03 5.92 -8.70
C ARG A 245 18.67 7.26 -8.39
N PHE A 246 19.17 7.42 -7.18
CA PHE A 246 19.88 8.63 -6.76
C PHE A 246 21.10 8.86 -7.64
N ARG A 247 21.99 7.87 -7.77
CA ARG A 247 23.19 7.98 -8.61
C ARG A 247 22.85 8.34 -10.06
N THR A 248 21.86 7.67 -10.64
CA THR A 248 21.44 7.90 -12.03
C THR A 248 20.79 9.27 -12.20
N GLY A 249 19.92 9.66 -11.26
CA GLY A 249 19.26 10.96 -11.24
C GLY A 249 20.25 12.11 -11.04
N SER A 250 21.16 11.98 -10.09
CA SER A 250 22.25 12.94 -9.85
C SER A 250 23.15 13.08 -11.07
N TRP A 251 23.50 11.97 -11.73
CA TRP A 251 24.29 12.02 -12.96
C TRP A 251 23.55 12.72 -14.10
N ARG A 252 22.24 12.45 -14.28
CA ARG A 252 21.40 13.16 -15.24
C ARG A 252 21.28 14.63 -14.92
N ALA A 253 21.08 14.99 -13.65
CA ALA A 253 21.01 16.38 -13.20
C ALA A 253 22.35 17.11 -13.41
N PHE A 254 23.46 16.44 -13.11
CA PHE A 254 24.81 16.95 -13.36
C PHE A 254 25.04 17.25 -14.85
N ILE A 255 24.70 16.29 -15.72
CA ILE A 255 24.77 16.49 -17.18
C ILE A 255 23.84 17.63 -17.60
N SER A 256 22.59 17.65 -17.15
CA SER A 256 21.64 18.72 -17.50
C SER A 256 22.11 20.09 -17.02
N PHE A 257 22.71 20.19 -15.85
CA PHE A 257 23.28 21.41 -15.31
C PHE A 257 24.43 21.93 -16.19
N TRP A 258 25.36 21.06 -16.57
CA TRP A 258 26.47 21.44 -17.46
C TRP A 258 25.98 21.76 -18.87
N ARG A 259 24.99 21.03 -19.38
CA ARG A 259 24.38 21.34 -20.69
C ARG A 259 23.67 22.68 -20.67
N PHE A 260 22.95 23.00 -19.60
CA PHE A 260 22.32 24.29 -19.39
C PHE A 260 23.36 25.42 -19.37
N LEU A 261 24.42 25.27 -18.57
CA LEU A 261 25.52 26.25 -18.48
C LEU A 261 26.22 26.48 -19.83
N LEU A 262 26.39 25.42 -20.61
CA LEU A 262 27.07 25.46 -21.91
C LEU A 262 26.12 25.71 -23.10
N GLY A 263 24.83 25.91 -22.87
CA GLY A 263 23.83 26.14 -23.92
C GLY A 263 23.61 24.94 -24.87
N LEU A 264 23.98 23.72 -24.44
CA LEU A 264 23.90 22.51 -25.27
C LEU A 264 22.46 22.00 -25.34
N LYS A 265 21.93 21.85 -26.56
CA LYS A 265 20.59 21.30 -26.79
C LYS A 265 20.50 19.85 -26.25
N PRO A 266 19.35 19.44 -25.69
CA PRO A 266 19.15 18.06 -25.25
C PRO A 266 19.29 17.11 -26.44
N ALA A 267 19.85 15.92 -26.20
CA ALA A 267 19.95 14.91 -27.23
C ALA A 267 18.53 14.47 -27.65
N LYS A 268 18.26 14.44 -28.95
CA LYS A 268 16.99 13.96 -29.49
C LYS A 268 16.92 12.45 -29.23
N THR A 269 15.91 12.00 -28.49
CA THR A 269 15.64 10.57 -28.31
C THR A 269 15.38 9.98 -29.69
N MET A 270 16.28 9.11 -30.16
CA MET A 270 16.08 8.41 -31.42
C MET A 270 14.90 7.44 -31.28
N PRO A 271 13.98 7.38 -32.27
CA PRO A 271 12.95 6.37 -32.28
C PRO A 271 13.60 4.98 -32.34
N PRO A 272 13.04 3.98 -31.64
CA PRO A 272 13.64 2.66 -31.58
C PRO A 272 13.66 1.98 -32.96
N THR A 273 14.75 1.26 -33.24
CA THR A 273 14.89 0.39 -34.40
C THR A 273 13.99 -0.85 -34.25
N ARG A 274 13.31 -1.22 -35.33
CA ARG A 274 12.04 -1.98 -35.42
C ARG A 274 12.08 -3.48 -35.02
N ASN A 275 13.19 -4.03 -34.52
CA ASN A 275 13.43 -5.48 -34.61
C ASN A 275 13.25 -6.28 -33.30
N THR A 276 12.75 -5.68 -32.22
CA THR A 276 12.51 -6.37 -30.95
C THR A 276 11.13 -5.99 -30.42
N THR A 277 10.32 -6.98 -30.03
CA THR A 277 9.08 -6.76 -29.28
C THR A 277 9.43 -6.04 -27.98
N ARG A 278 9.10 -4.75 -27.89
CA ARG A 278 9.41 -3.88 -26.74
C ARG A 278 8.11 -3.40 -26.14
N VAL A 279 7.97 -3.54 -24.83
CA VAL A 279 6.85 -3.01 -24.06
C VAL A 279 7.25 -1.65 -23.52
N GLN A 280 6.33 -0.70 -23.55
CA GLN A 280 6.56 0.61 -22.94
C GLN A 280 6.41 0.53 -21.43
N GLN A 281 7.40 1.03 -20.71
CA GLN A 281 7.38 1.17 -19.27
C GLN A 281 7.25 2.65 -18.90
N LEU A 282 6.25 2.96 -18.06
CA LEU A 282 6.01 4.27 -17.51
C LEU A 282 6.43 4.30 -16.03
N GLU A 283 7.34 5.20 -15.69
CA GLU A 283 7.78 5.42 -14.30
C GLU A 283 6.97 6.56 -13.67
N ILE A 284 6.02 6.23 -12.80
CA ILE A 284 5.13 7.22 -12.18
C ILE A 284 5.66 7.59 -10.80
N TRP A 285 5.88 8.87 -10.56
CA TRP A 285 6.22 9.39 -9.24
C TRP A 285 5.06 9.18 -8.25
N THR A 286 5.32 8.53 -7.12
CA THR A 286 4.27 8.25 -6.11
C THR A 286 4.78 8.59 -4.72
N PRO A 287 4.79 9.88 -4.35
CA PRO A 287 5.29 10.30 -3.05
C PRO A 287 4.47 9.64 -1.93
N GLY A 288 5.12 9.25 -0.84
CA GLY A 288 4.41 8.78 0.35
C GLY A 288 3.73 9.95 1.06
N ASP A 289 2.52 9.74 1.60
CA ASP A 289 1.79 10.79 2.31
C ASP A 289 2.58 11.30 3.53
N LEU A 290 3.25 10.40 4.25
CA LEU A 290 4.12 10.76 5.38
C LEU A 290 5.32 11.57 4.93
N GLU A 291 6.06 11.07 3.93
CA GLU A 291 7.31 11.67 3.43
C GLU A 291 7.07 13.08 2.88
N MET A 292 5.99 13.24 2.11
CA MET A 292 5.58 14.52 1.53
C MET A 292 5.13 15.50 2.61
N MET A 293 4.31 15.05 3.58
CA MET A 293 3.90 15.90 4.68
C MET A 293 5.10 16.30 5.55
N LEU A 294 6.03 15.37 5.79
CA LEU A 294 7.26 15.64 6.55
C LEU A 294 8.17 16.61 5.80
N PHE A 295 8.28 16.49 4.47
CA PHE A 295 9.01 17.44 3.63
C PHE A 295 8.41 18.85 3.68
N ASN A 296 7.08 18.96 3.72
CA ASN A 296 6.39 20.23 3.84
C ASN A 296 6.60 20.89 5.21
N ILE A 297 6.63 20.10 6.29
CA ILE A 297 6.81 20.62 7.65
C ILE A 297 8.29 20.90 7.94
N TYR A 298 9.17 19.95 7.63
CA TYR A 298 10.60 20.02 7.92
C TYR A 298 11.43 19.68 6.66
N SER A 299 11.57 20.68 5.78
CA SER A 299 12.40 20.56 4.57
C SER A 299 13.88 20.94 4.85
N PRO A 300 14.83 20.57 3.97
CA PRO A 300 16.22 21.01 4.05
C PRO A 300 16.41 22.53 4.20
N VAL A 301 15.50 23.30 3.61
CA VAL A 301 15.52 24.77 3.71
C VAL A 301 15.21 25.24 5.13
N HIS A 302 14.28 24.58 5.82
CA HIS A 302 13.97 24.89 7.21
C HIS A 302 15.16 24.61 8.13
N SER A 303 15.88 23.52 7.88
CA SER A 303 17.11 23.20 8.61
C SER A 303 18.20 24.26 8.38
N LEU A 304 18.37 24.74 7.14
CA LEU A 304 19.29 25.85 6.84
C LEU A 304 18.86 27.16 7.51
N LEU A 305 17.56 27.44 7.57
CA LEU A 305 17.00 28.62 8.22
C LEU A 305 17.31 28.64 9.72
N TRP A 306 17.25 27.50 10.39
CA TRP A 306 17.69 27.37 11.78
C TRP A 306 19.17 27.65 11.95
N ILE A 307 20.03 27.25 11.01
CA ILE A 307 21.47 27.54 11.04
C ILE A 307 21.72 29.05 10.79
N ALA A 308 20.93 29.66 9.90
CA ALA A 308 21.10 31.03 9.42
C ALA A 308 20.62 32.13 10.39
N THR A 309 19.98 31.80 11.51
CA THR A 309 19.39 32.77 12.48
C THR A 309 20.42 33.66 13.22
N ASN A 310 21.64 33.82 12.73
CA ASN A 310 22.66 34.72 13.30
C ASN A 310 22.62 36.09 12.59
N SER A 311 23.01 37.16 13.29
CA SER A 311 22.90 38.55 12.83
C SER A 311 23.78 38.91 11.61
N SER A 312 24.76 38.07 11.23
CA SER A 312 25.71 38.35 10.14
C SER A 312 25.76 37.31 9.00
N ASN A 313 24.69 36.55 8.76
CA ASN A 313 24.70 35.43 7.79
C ASN A 313 23.97 35.72 6.45
N TRP A 314 24.30 36.84 5.79
CA TRP A 314 23.65 37.23 4.52
C TRP A 314 23.88 36.24 3.37
N ILE A 315 25.05 35.58 3.31
CA ILE A 315 25.37 34.56 2.29
C ILE A 315 24.42 33.35 2.43
N ILE A 316 24.20 32.88 3.66
CA ILE A 316 23.30 31.76 3.92
C ILE A 316 21.85 32.16 3.61
N MET A 317 21.46 33.42 3.87
CA MET A 317 20.14 33.94 3.50
C MET A 317 19.90 33.90 1.99
N LEU A 318 20.90 34.26 1.17
CA LEU A 318 20.81 34.14 -0.29
C LEU A 318 20.65 32.67 -0.73
N LEU A 319 21.39 31.75 -0.11
CA LEU A 319 21.24 30.31 -0.37
C LEU A 319 19.85 29.80 0.03
N ILE A 320 19.28 30.29 1.13
CA ILE A 320 17.91 29.95 1.56
C ILE A 320 16.91 30.45 0.53
N MET A 321 17.01 31.71 0.07
CA MET A 321 16.13 32.27 -0.95
C MET A 321 16.18 31.45 -2.25
N GLY A 322 17.38 31.15 -2.74
CA GLY A 322 17.55 30.26 -3.90
C GLY A 322 17.01 28.85 -3.65
N GLY A 323 17.23 28.31 -2.44
CA GLY A 323 16.76 27.01 -2.00
C GLY A 323 15.24 26.89 -1.95
N VAL A 324 14.53 27.89 -1.43
CA VAL A 324 13.05 27.96 -1.46
C VAL A 324 12.57 27.94 -2.91
N GLY A 325 13.15 28.78 -3.77
CA GLY A 325 12.79 28.85 -5.18
C GLY A 325 12.99 27.52 -5.90
N ALA A 326 14.14 26.88 -5.70
CA ALA A 326 14.44 25.56 -6.25
C ALA A 326 13.48 24.47 -5.73
N GLN A 327 13.19 24.46 -4.43
CA GLN A 327 12.26 23.53 -3.79
C GLN A 327 10.84 23.64 -4.38
N LEU A 328 10.32 24.86 -4.51
CA LEU A 328 8.98 25.09 -5.06
C LEU A 328 8.92 24.69 -6.53
N ASN A 329 9.94 25.06 -7.31
CA ASN A 329 10.01 24.71 -8.73
C ASN A 329 10.07 23.19 -8.93
N ALA A 330 10.94 22.49 -8.20
CA ALA A 330 11.04 21.03 -8.25
C ALA A 330 9.70 20.37 -7.91
N THR A 331 9.04 20.80 -6.84
CA THR A 331 7.73 20.27 -6.43
C THR A 331 6.66 20.50 -7.51
N MET A 332 6.64 21.70 -8.10
CA MET A 332 5.71 22.06 -9.17
C MET A 332 5.93 21.22 -10.44
N LEU A 333 7.19 21.04 -10.84
CA LEU A 333 7.55 20.24 -12.01
C LEU A 333 7.17 18.78 -11.82
N SER A 334 7.53 18.19 -10.68
CA SER A 334 7.17 16.81 -10.33
C SER A 334 5.65 16.62 -10.29
N TYR A 335 4.90 17.59 -9.74
CA TYR A 335 3.44 17.52 -9.71
C TYR A 335 2.80 17.62 -11.10
N ARG A 336 3.27 18.53 -11.96
CA ARG A 336 2.79 18.64 -13.35
C ARG A 336 3.05 17.35 -14.14
N THR A 337 4.23 16.77 -13.99
CA THR A 337 4.58 15.50 -14.63
C THR A 337 3.70 14.36 -14.10
N LEU A 338 3.45 14.32 -12.79
CA LEU A 338 2.58 13.33 -12.18
C LEU A 338 1.15 13.38 -12.73
N LEU A 339 0.56 14.56 -12.88
CA LEU A 339 -0.78 14.68 -13.44
C LEU A 339 -0.84 14.11 -14.86
N LYS A 340 0.12 14.50 -15.72
CA LYS A 340 0.23 13.97 -17.09
C LYS A 340 0.36 12.44 -17.11
N ASP A 341 1.22 11.90 -16.26
CA ASP A 341 1.47 10.46 -16.19
C ASP A 341 0.24 9.69 -15.71
N LYS A 342 -0.53 10.26 -14.76
CA LYS A 342 -1.79 9.66 -14.28
C LYS A 342 -2.89 9.70 -15.33
N ASP A 343 -3.02 10.80 -16.06
CA ASP A 343 -4.01 10.91 -17.14
C ASP A 343 -3.73 9.86 -18.23
N ILE A 344 -2.45 9.69 -18.62
CA ILE A 344 -2.03 8.66 -19.58
C ILE A 344 -2.33 7.26 -19.04
N LEU A 345 -2.01 6.98 -17.78
CA LEU A 345 -2.27 5.68 -17.16
C LEU A 345 -3.78 5.39 -17.13
N HIS A 346 -4.60 6.35 -16.72
CA HIS A 346 -6.04 6.17 -16.61
C HIS A 346 -6.68 5.96 -17.98
N ALA A 347 -6.23 6.71 -19.00
CA ALA A 347 -6.66 6.53 -20.38
C ALA A 347 -6.32 5.12 -20.88
N GLU A 348 -5.11 4.64 -20.59
CA GLU A 348 -4.71 3.29 -21.02
C GLU A 348 -5.46 2.19 -20.26
N VAL A 349 -5.67 2.32 -18.95
CA VAL A 349 -6.46 1.35 -18.18
C VAL A 349 -7.89 1.25 -18.71
N MET A 350 -8.50 2.38 -19.07
CA MET A 350 -9.83 2.36 -19.70
C MET A 350 -9.80 1.74 -21.09
N ASN A 351 -8.75 1.99 -21.88
CA ASN A 351 -8.55 1.36 -23.18
C ASN A 351 -8.42 -0.17 -23.06
N GLU A 352 -7.55 -0.65 -22.17
CA GLU A 352 -7.36 -2.08 -21.93
C GLU A 352 -8.63 -2.74 -21.38
N TYR A 353 -9.35 -2.06 -20.48
CA TYR A 353 -10.63 -2.54 -19.97
C TYR A 353 -11.69 -2.65 -21.09
N ASN A 354 -11.78 -1.62 -21.94
CA ASN A 354 -12.76 -1.60 -23.02
C ASN A 354 -12.48 -2.72 -24.03
N GLU A 355 -11.24 -2.84 -24.48
CA GLU A 355 -10.80 -3.85 -25.43
C GLU A 355 -10.81 -5.28 -24.84
N GLY A 356 -10.58 -5.44 -23.54
CA GLY A 356 -10.52 -6.74 -22.88
C GLY A 356 -11.88 -7.28 -22.43
N PHE A 357 -12.74 -6.40 -21.90
CA PHE A 357 -13.97 -6.80 -21.22
C PHE A 357 -15.23 -6.23 -21.84
N VAL A 358 -15.16 -5.02 -22.41
CA VAL A 358 -16.37 -4.30 -22.85
C VAL A 358 -16.71 -4.67 -24.29
N TYR A 359 -15.86 -4.36 -25.27
CA TYR A 359 -16.15 -4.62 -26.68
C TYR A 359 -16.49 -6.07 -27.00
N PRO A 360 -15.79 -7.09 -26.43
CA PRO A 360 -16.17 -8.49 -26.66
C PRO A 360 -17.58 -8.85 -26.14
N ARG A 361 -18.10 -8.12 -25.14
CA ARG A 361 -19.42 -8.37 -24.54
C ARG A 361 -20.53 -7.53 -25.14
N ILE A 362 -20.23 -6.30 -25.57
CA ILE A 362 -21.23 -5.41 -26.19
C ILE A 362 -21.47 -5.82 -27.64
N ASN A 363 -20.41 -6.13 -28.41
CA ASN A 363 -20.50 -6.52 -29.81
C ASN A 363 -19.99 -7.95 -30.02
N PRO A 364 -20.65 -8.97 -29.43
CA PRO A 364 -20.26 -10.35 -29.67
C PRO A 364 -20.53 -10.68 -31.13
N ILE A 365 -19.48 -11.10 -31.82
CA ILE A 365 -19.59 -11.62 -33.18
C ILE A 365 -20.34 -12.96 -33.09
N ARG A 366 -21.62 -12.95 -33.47
CA ARG A 366 -22.47 -14.12 -33.61
C ARG A 366 -22.43 -14.58 -35.07
N ARG A 367 -22.60 -15.87 -35.31
CA ARG A 367 -22.83 -16.41 -36.65
C ARG A 367 -24.25 -16.99 -36.66
N ASP A 368 -25.00 -16.75 -37.72
CA ASP A 368 -26.30 -17.41 -37.86
C ASP A 368 -26.06 -18.89 -38.21
N VAL A 369 -26.56 -19.78 -37.35
CA VAL A 369 -26.36 -21.24 -37.51
C VAL A 369 -27.15 -21.77 -38.70
N ALA A 370 -28.27 -21.13 -39.05
CA ALA A 370 -29.13 -21.59 -40.14
C ALA A 370 -28.58 -21.27 -41.52
N VAL A 371 -27.91 -20.12 -41.66
CA VAL A 371 -27.48 -19.59 -42.96
C VAL A 371 -25.96 -19.72 -43.16
N MET A 372 -25.21 -20.10 -42.12
CA MET A 372 -23.73 -20.10 -42.08
C MET A 372 -23.11 -18.73 -42.44
N THR A 373 -23.93 -17.69 -42.63
CA THR A 373 -23.49 -16.34 -42.95
C THR A 373 -23.17 -15.56 -41.69
N HIS A 374 -22.15 -14.74 -41.80
CA HIS A 374 -21.69 -13.91 -40.72
C HIS A 374 -22.50 -12.61 -40.68
N GLN A 375 -22.88 -12.12 -39.50
CA GLN A 375 -23.60 -10.83 -39.39
C GLN A 375 -22.80 -9.63 -39.91
N SER A 376 -21.47 -9.75 -40.10
CA SER A 376 -20.66 -8.71 -40.75
C SER A 376 -20.66 -8.77 -42.28
N GLU A 377 -21.26 -9.80 -42.87
CA GLU A 377 -21.39 -9.97 -44.33
C GLU A 377 -22.75 -9.46 -44.85
N VAL A 378 -23.61 -8.97 -43.95
CA VAL A 378 -24.92 -8.43 -44.33
C VAL A 378 -24.71 -7.03 -44.90
N VAL A 379 -24.83 -6.92 -46.23
CA VAL A 379 -24.82 -5.64 -46.93
C VAL A 379 -26.03 -4.83 -46.45
N SER A 380 -25.76 -3.67 -45.85
CA SER A 380 -26.77 -2.67 -45.54
C SER A 380 -27.33 -2.12 -46.85
N VAL A 381 -28.58 -2.48 -47.17
CA VAL A 381 -29.29 -2.01 -48.38
C VAL A 381 -29.62 -0.50 -48.30
N TRP A 382 -29.31 0.15 -47.18
CA TRP A 382 -29.67 1.54 -46.90
C TRP A 382 -28.49 2.51 -46.91
N ASP A 383 -27.26 2.03 -47.16
CA ASP A 383 -26.04 2.86 -47.24
C ASP A 383 -25.64 3.20 -48.69
N ASP A 384 -26.57 3.08 -49.65
CA ASP A 384 -26.40 3.53 -51.06
C ASP A 384 -27.01 4.92 -51.32
#